data_AF-A0A212DDG9-F1
#
_entry.id   AF-A0A212DDG9-F1
#
_cell.length_a   1.000
_cell.length_b   1.000
_cell.length_c   1.000
_cell.angle_alpha   90.00
_cell.angle_beta   90.00
_cell.angle_gamma   90.00
#
_symmetry.space_group_name_H-M   'P 1'
#
loop_
_entity.id
_entity.type
_entity.pdbx_description
1 polymer ?
#
loop_
_entity_poly.entity_id
_entity_poly.type
_entity_poly.pdbx_seq_one_letter_code
_entity_poly.pdbx_strand_id
1 'polypeptide(L)'
;MPSSQELLRTLALLCQGRDAEQGQSEGQARTTKSMLGGSELDYYDSHNVNTRCQKICDQWDALGSLTHSRREALEKTEKQLETIDQLHLEYAKRAAPFNNWMESAMEDLQDMFIVHTIEEIEGLISAQDQFKSTLPDADREREAILAIHKEAQRIAESNHIKLSGSNPYTTVTPQIINSKWEKVQQLVPKRDHALLEEQSKQQSNEHLRRQFASQANIVGPWIQTKMERQASSQRLVVARGSASPSPAPPSSVQEIGRISIEMNGTLEDQLSHLKQYERSIVDYKPNLDLLEQQHQLIQEALIFDNKHTNYTMEVRPLALPARARLLPSSNHWAAPRLPCTAQRPPVPRPPPSQGDAEFNRIMSVVDPNHSGLVTFQAFIDFMSRETTDTDTADQVIASFKVLAGDKNFITAEELRRELPPDQAEYCIARMAPYQGPDAVPGALDYKSFSTALYGESDLLPEGLGEPFHPTSAPLGPPARSSDSHIRVGWEQLLTTIARTINEVENQILTRDAKGISQEQMQEFRASFNHFDKDHGGALGPEEFKACLISLGYDVENDRQRVPRPPGRKEDLPAPSRLPSNLASPEHEGLQSPSLLR
;
A
#
# COMPACT_ATOMS: atom_id res chain seq x y z
N MET A 1 -0.19 68.68 -41.81
CA MET A 1 -1.13 68.98 -42.92
C MET A 1 -2.51 69.05 -42.32
N PRO A 2 -3.30 70.10 -42.59
CA PRO A 2 -4.70 70.16 -42.14
C PRO A 2 -5.48 68.93 -42.65
N SER A 3 -6.45 68.46 -41.86
CA SER A 3 -7.26 67.29 -42.24
C SER A 3 -8.11 67.59 -43.49
N SER A 4 -8.54 66.57 -44.22
CA SER A 4 -9.45 66.77 -45.37
C SER A 4 -10.73 67.54 -44.95
N GLN A 5 -11.24 67.26 -43.75
CA GLN A 5 -12.35 67.98 -43.11
C GLN A 5 -12.05 69.46 -42.87
N GLU A 6 -10.86 69.78 -42.37
CA GLU A 6 -10.45 71.16 -42.12
C GLU A 6 -10.24 71.93 -43.44
N LEU A 7 -9.74 71.24 -44.48
CA LEU A 7 -9.63 71.78 -45.83
C LEU A 7 -11.02 72.01 -46.46
N LEU A 8 -11.97 71.09 -46.27
CA LEU A 8 -13.36 71.25 -46.74
C LEU A 8 -14.08 72.38 -46.02
N ARG A 9 -13.92 72.51 -44.70
CA ARG A 9 -14.45 73.64 -43.93
C ARG A 9 -13.87 74.97 -44.41
N THR A 10 -12.56 75.01 -44.66
CA THR A 10 -11.88 76.19 -45.21
C THR A 10 -12.39 76.52 -46.61
N LEU A 11 -12.55 75.51 -47.47
CA LEU A 11 -13.08 75.67 -48.82
C LEU A 11 -14.54 76.15 -48.82
N ALA A 12 -15.36 75.67 -47.88
CA ALA A 12 -16.73 76.11 -47.71
C ALA A 12 -16.82 77.60 -47.35
N LEU A 13 -15.95 78.07 -46.44
CA LEU A 13 -15.84 79.50 -46.12
C LEU A 13 -15.37 80.33 -47.31
N LEU A 14 -14.40 79.84 -48.09
CA LEU A 14 -13.95 80.49 -49.33
C LEU A 14 -15.06 80.55 -50.39
N CYS A 15 -15.87 79.49 -50.52
CA CYS A 15 -17.03 79.49 -51.40
C CYS A 15 -18.08 80.52 -50.96
N GLN A 16 -18.39 80.59 -49.66
CA GLN A 16 -19.31 81.59 -49.12
C GLN A 16 -18.82 83.02 -49.36
N GLY A 17 -17.53 83.29 -49.18
CA GLY A 17 -16.92 84.58 -49.49
C GLY A 17 -17.05 84.93 -50.98
N ARG A 18 -16.74 83.98 -51.86
CA ARG A 18 -16.89 84.16 -53.31
C ARG A 18 -18.35 84.40 -53.72
N ASP A 19 -19.30 83.63 -53.16
CA ASP A 19 -20.72 83.75 -53.48
C ASP A 19 -21.30 85.09 -52.96
N ALA A 20 -20.76 85.64 -51.86
CA ALA A 20 -21.08 86.99 -51.40
C ALA A 20 -20.54 88.08 -52.34
N GLU A 21 -19.35 87.89 -52.90
CA GLU A 21 -18.73 88.80 -53.87
C GLU A 21 -19.32 88.67 -55.29
N GLN A 22 -20.01 87.56 -55.60
CA GLN A 22 -20.69 87.31 -56.88
C GLN A 22 -21.66 88.44 -57.23
N GLY A 23 -22.51 88.86 -56.28
CA GLY A 23 -23.49 89.93 -56.51
C GLY A 23 -22.84 91.28 -56.80
N GLN A 24 -21.69 91.56 -56.18
CA GLN A 24 -20.92 92.78 -56.41
C GLN A 24 -20.19 92.73 -57.77
N SER A 25 -19.61 91.59 -58.12
CA SER A 25 -18.95 91.35 -59.41
C SER A 25 -19.94 91.43 -60.58
N GLU A 26 -21.11 90.79 -60.45
CA GLU A 26 -22.20 90.90 -61.44
C GLU A 26 -22.75 92.32 -61.54
N GLY A 27 -22.89 93.02 -60.41
CA GLY A 27 -23.29 94.42 -60.38
C GLY A 27 -22.29 95.33 -61.11
N GLN A 28 -21.00 95.12 -60.89
CA GLN A 28 -19.93 95.84 -61.58
C GLN A 28 -19.92 95.51 -63.08
N ALA A 29 -19.98 94.24 -63.46
CA ALA A 29 -20.01 93.81 -64.87
C ALA A 29 -21.25 94.36 -65.61
N ARG A 30 -22.44 94.33 -64.98
CA ARG A 30 -23.68 94.91 -65.54
C ARG A 30 -23.57 96.42 -65.68
N THR A 31 -22.98 97.11 -64.70
CA THR A 31 -22.78 98.56 -64.72
C THR A 31 -21.79 98.97 -65.81
N THR A 32 -20.66 98.26 -65.93
CA THR A 32 -19.67 98.47 -67.00
C THR A 32 -20.28 98.19 -68.37
N LYS A 33 -21.05 97.11 -68.53
CA LYS A 33 -21.75 96.77 -69.78
C LYS A 33 -22.88 97.74 -70.13
N SER A 34 -23.60 98.28 -69.14
CA SER A 34 -24.67 99.27 -69.35
C SER A 34 -24.12 100.66 -69.63
N MET A 35 -22.99 101.04 -69.05
CA MET A 35 -22.37 102.36 -69.26
C MET A 35 -21.47 102.41 -70.52
N LEU A 36 -20.88 101.29 -70.94
CA LEU A 36 -19.93 101.22 -72.06
C LEU A 36 -20.38 100.36 -73.24
N GLY A 37 -21.45 99.56 -73.09
CA GLY A 37 -21.96 98.64 -74.11
C GLY A 37 -23.12 99.18 -74.95
N GLY A 38 -23.67 100.35 -74.60
CA GLY A 38 -24.47 101.13 -75.53
C GLY A 38 -23.53 101.94 -76.41
N SER A 39 -23.58 101.72 -77.73
CA SER A 39 -22.81 102.44 -78.75
C SER A 39 -23.15 103.94 -78.86
N GLU A 40 -23.49 104.62 -77.76
CA GLU A 40 -23.96 106.01 -77.73
C GLU A 40 -23.14 106.95 -76.84
N LEU A 41 -22.18 106.46 -76.04
CA LEU A 41 -21.15 107.30 -75.41
C LEU A 41 -19.77 106.82 -75.87
N ASP A 42 -19.17 107.54 -76.80
CA ASP A 42 -17.86 107.28 -77.42
C ASP A 42 -16.70 107.47 -76.40
N TYR A 43 -16.71 106.67 -75.33
CA TYR A 43 -15.71 106.73 -74.28
C TYR A 43 -14.37 106.20 -74.80
N TYR A 44 -13.35 107.06 -74.78
CA TYR A 44 -12.06 106.86 -75.47
C TYR A 44 -11.29 105.58 -75.09
N ASP A 45 -11.55 104.99 -73.91
CA ASP A 45 -10.84 103.80 -73.41
C ASP A 45 -11.76 102.56 -73.25
N SER A 46 -12.94 102.58 -73.85
CA SER A 46 -13.94 101.50 -73.77
C SER A 46 -13.38 100.12 -74.14
N HIS A 47 -12.51 100.05 -75.15
CA HIS A 47 -11.89 98.79 -75.60
C HIS A 47 -10.99 98.15 -74.53
N ASN A 48 -10.14 98.94 -73.85
CA ASN A 48 -9.26 98.42 -72.80
C ASN A 48 -10.05 98.03 -71.56
N VAL A 49 -11.07 98.80 -71.18
CA VAL A 49 -11.96 98.48 -70.06
C VAL A 49 -12.77 97.22 -70.33
N ASN A 50 -13.33 97.05 -71.54
CA ASN A 50 -14.05 95.83 -71.93
C ASN A 50 -13.13 94.61 -71.98
N THR A 51 -11.90 94.76 -72.51
CA THR A 51 -10.89 93.69 -72.50
C THR A 51 -10.50 93.28 -71.08
N ARG A 52 -10.34 94.26 -70.18
CA ARG A 52 -10.07 94.01 -68.76
C ARG A 52 -11.27 93.34 -68.07
N CYS A 53 -12.49 93.78 -68.34
CA CYS A 53 -13.72 93.19 -67.81
C CYS A 53 -13.85 91.73 -68.25
N GLN A 54 -13.59 91.44 -69.54
CA GLN A 54 -13.63 90.08 -70.07
C GLN A 54 -12.61 89.18 -69.36
N LYS A 55 -11.36 89.63 -69.18
CA LYS A 55 -10.34 88.88 -68.42
C LYS A 55 -10.76 88.58 -66.98
N ILE A 56 -11.43 89.52 -66.32
CA ILE A 56 -11.95 89.32 -64.95
C ILE A 56 -13.07 88.27 -64.96
N CYS A 57 -14.02 88.35 -65.90
CA CYS A 57 -15.08 87.34 -66.06
C CYS A 57 -14.49 85.94 -66.33
N ASP A 58 -13.56 85.82 -67.28
CA ASP A 58 -12.92 84.54 -67.63
C ASP A 58 -12.16 83.94 -66.43
N GLN A 59 -11.46 84.77 -65.66
CA GLN A 59 -10.76 84.34 -64.44
C GLN A 59 -11.74 83.93 -63.34
N TRP A 60 -12.86 84.63 -63.21
CA TRP A 60 -13.89 84.33 -62.22
C TRP A 60 -14.60 83.01 -62.53
N ASP A 61 -14.91 82.75 -63.80
CA ASP A 61 -15.47 81.48 -64.27
C ASP A 61 -14.48 80.33 -64.04
N ALA A 62 -13.19 80.52 -64.40
CA ALA A 62 -12.14 79.54 -64.16
C ALA A 62 -11.95 79.25 -62.65
N LEU A 63 -11.98 80.28 -61.80
CA LEU A 63 -11.94 80.13 -60.34
C LEU A 63 -13.16 79.34 -59.84
N GLY A 64 -14.34 79.61 -60.41
CA GLY A 64 -15.57 78.84 -60.19
C GLY A 64 -15.38 77.35 -60.43
N SER A 65 -14.92 76.99 -61.64
CA SER A 65 -14.67 75.60 -62.04
C SER A 65 -13.58 74.92 -61.19
N LEU A 66 -12.47 75.61 -60.91
CA LEU A 66 -11.38 75.07 -60.07
C LEU A 66 -11.84 74.81 -58.63
N THR A 67 -12.66 75.70 -58.07
CA THR A 67 -13.21 75.55 -56.71
C THR A 67 -14.16 74.37 -56.63
N HIS A 68 -15.02 74.18 -57.65
CA HIS A 68 -15.92 73.03 -57.73
C HIS A 68 -15.14 71.71 -57.87
N SER A 69 -14.19 71.64 -58.79
CA SER A 69 -13.33 70.47 -58.98
C SER A 69 -12.53 70.12 -57.72
N ARG A 70 -12.00 71.14 -57.01
CA ARG A 70 -11.31 70.95 -55.73
C ARG A 70 -12.25 70.41 -54.65
N ARG A 71 -13.50 70.90 -54.58
CA ARG A 71 -14.52 70.41 -53.63
C ARG A 71 -14.81 68.94 -53.89
N GLU A 72 -15.14 68.57 -55.13
CA GLU A 72 -15.44 67.18 -55.50
C GLU A 72 -14.26 66.24 -55.18
N ALA A 73 -13.03 66.68 -55.47
CA ALA A 73 -11.83 65.91 -55.14
C ALA A 73 -11.65 65.72 -53.62
N LEU A 74 -11.86 66.77 -52.83
CA LEU A 74 -11.75 66.69 -51.36
C LEU A 74 -12.85 65.84 -50.73
N GLU A 75 -14.11 65.97 -51.18
CA GLU A 75 -15.25 65.15 -50.73
C GLU A 75 -15.02 63.67 -51.08
N LYS A 76 -14.49 63.38 -52.28
CA LYS A 76 -14.11 62.03 -52.68
C LYS A 76 -13.03 61.45 -51.78
N THR A 77 -11.96 62.20 -51.51
CA THR A 77 -10.85 61.75 -50.65
C THR A 77 -11.30 61.59 -49.19
N GLU A 78 -12.15 62.48 -48.67
CA GLU A 78 -12.73 62.37 -47.34
C GLU A 78 -13.52 61.05 -47.19
N LYS A 79 -14.43 60.77 -48.12
CA LYS A 79 -15.22 59.52 -48.10
C LYS A 79 -14.34 58.27 -48.12
N GLN A 80 -13.20 58.31 -48.82
CA GLN A 80 -12.24 57.20 -48.85
C GLN A 80 -11.54 57.04 -47.51
N LEU A 81 -11.14 58.15 -46.87
CA LEU A 81 -10.55 58.13 -45.52
C LEU A 81 -11.54 57.62 -44.47
N GLU A 82 -12.81 58.04 -44.53
CA GLU A 82 -13.89 57.53 -43.67
C GLU A 82 -14.08 56.02 -43.84
N THR A 83 -14.05 55.53 -45.09
CA THR A 83 -14.16 54.09 -45.37
C THR A 83 -12.98 53.32 -44.79
N ILE A 84 -11.75 53.82 -44.94
CA ILE A 84 -10.56 53.20 -44.37
C ILE A 84 -10.63 53.20 -42.83
N ASP A 85 -11.05 54.30 -42.22
CA ASP A 85 -11.20 54.41 -40.78
C ASP A 85 -12.22 53.40 -40.22
N GLN A 86 -13.36 53.25 -40.91
CA GLN A 86 -14.37 52.26 -40.56
C GLN A 86 -13.84 50.82 -40.66
N LEU A 87 -13.06 50.50 -41.69
CA LEU A 87 -12.41 49.19 -41.84
C LEU A 87 -11.35 48.96 -40.74
N HIS A 88 -10.57 49.99 -40.39
CA HIS A 88 -9.63 49.91 -39.27
C HIS A 88 -10.34 49.63 -37.93
N LEU A 89 -11.47 50.28 -37.68
CA LEU A 89 -12.28 50.04 -36.50
C LEU A 89 -12.88 48.62 -36.50
N GLU A 90 -13.39 48.15 -37.64
CA GLU A 90 -13.93 46.79 -37.78
C GLU A 90 -12.85 45.72 -37.53
N TYR A 91 -11.67 45.90 -38.11
CA TYR A 91 -10.51 45.05 -37.85
C TYR A 91 -10.19 45.02 -36.35
N ALA A 92 -10.11 46.18 -35.68
CA ALA A 92 -9.79 46.25 -34.26
C ALA A 92 -10.82 45.51 -33.39
N LYS A 93 -12.12 45.65 -33.72
CA LYS A 93 -13.22 44.98 -33.02
C LYS A 93 -13.16 43.47 -33.13
N ARG A 94 -12.73 42.91 -34.27
CA ARG A 94 -12.64 41.46 -34.49
C ARG A 94 -11.30 40.87 -34.04
N ALA A 95 -10.22 41.59 -34.27
CA ALA A 95 -8.87 41.17 -33.89
C ALA A 95 -8.69 41.03 -32.38
N ALA A 96 -9.30 41.89 -31.56
CA ALA A 96 -9.16 41.84 -30.11
C ALA A 96 -9.68 40.52 -29.48
N PRO A 97 -10.96 40.11 -29.67
CA PRO A 97 -11.45 38.84 -29.13
C PRO A 97 -10.76 37.64 -29.76
N PHE A 98 -10.44 37.68 -31.05
CA PHE A 98 -9.70 36.59 -31.72
C PHE A 98 -8.29 36.42 -31.15
N ASN A 99 -7.60 37.53 -30.87
CA ASN A 99 -6.30 37.52 -30.23
C ASN A 99 -6.35 36.92 -28.82
N ASN A 100 -7.37 37.27 -28.03
CA ASN A 100 -7.55 36.71 -26.69
C ASN A 100 -7.85 35.21 -26.76
N TRP A 101 -8.68 34.78 -27.71
CA TRP A 101 -8.95 33.37 -27.94
C TRP A 101 -7.66 32.58 -28.27
N MET A 102 -6.78 33.12 -29.12
CA MET A 102 -5.51 32.47 -29.43
C MET A 102 -4.58 32.37 -28.21
N GLU A 103 -4.55 33.38 -27.34
CA GLU A 103 -3.76 33.33 -26.09
C GLU A 103 -4.28 32.24 -25.16
N SER A 104 -5.59 32.22 -24.90
CA SER A 104 -6.22 31.17 -24.06
C SER A 104 -6.00 29.77 -24.65
N ALA A 105 -6.14 29.62 -25.98
CA ALA A 105 -5.86 28.34 -26.63
C ALA A 105 -4.39 27.91 -26.48
N MET A 106 -3.43 28.84 -26.54
CA MET A 106 -2.02 28.52 -26.30
C MET A 106 -1.76 28.10 -24.85
N GLU A 107 -2.41 28.75 -23.88
CA GLU A 107 -2.34 28.38 -22.46
C GLU A 107 -2.91 26.97 -22.23
N ASP A 108 -4.10 26.67 -22.74
CA ASP A 108 -4.77 25.37 -22.59
C ASP A 108 -3.97 24.23 -23.24
N LEU A 109 -3.39 24.46 -24.43
CA LEU A 109 -2.58 23.45 -25.12
C LEU A 109 -1.26 23.14 -24.38
N GLN A 110 -0.75 24.09 -23.60
CA GLN A 110 0.48 23.97 -22.82
C GLN A 110 0.24 23.54 -21.37
N ASP A 111 -1.02 23.50 -20.92
CA ASP A 111 -1.35 23.18 -19.53
C ASP A 111 -0.90 21.78 -19.15
N MET A 112 -0.21 21.66 -18.02
CA MET A 112 0.27 20.37 -17.55
C MET A 112 -0.88 19.60 -16.90
N PHE A 113 -1.18 18.41 -17.41
CA PHE A 113 -2.24 17.55 -16.86
C PHE A 113 -1.66 16.38 -16.06
N ILE A 114 -2.42 15.93 -15.07
CA ILE A 114 -2.13 14.73 -14.27
C ILE A 114 -3.41 13.89 -14.29
N VAL A 115 -3.29 12.65 -14.76
CA VAL A 115 -4.40 11.69 -14.86
C VAL A 115 -4.00 10.39 -14.17
N HIS A 116 -4.98 9.70 -13.58
CA HIS A 116 -4.76 8.44 -12.85
C HIS A 116 -5.60 7.29 -13.40
N THR A 117 -6.50 7.60 -14.34
CA THR A 117 -7.47 6.66 -14.91
C THR A 117 -7.56 6.78 -16.42
N ILE A 118 -8.07 5.73 -17.07
CA ILE A 118 -8.28 5.70 -18.53
C ILE A 118 -9.41 6.68 -18.91
N GLU A 119 -10.44 6.75 -18.09
CA GLU A 119 -11.61 7.56 -18.32
C GLU A 119 -11.28 9.07 -18.32
N GLU A 120 -10.38 9.51 -17.42
CA GLU A 120 -9.89 10.90 -17.39
C GLU A 120 -9.13 11.28 -18.66
N ILE A 121 -8.21 10.42 -19.13
CA ILE A 121 -7.43 10.70 -20.34
C ILE A 121 -8.30 10.66 -21.61
N GLU A 122 -9.28 9.75 -21.68
CA GLU A 122 -10.27 9.73 -22.76
C GLU A 122 -11.12 10.99 -22.78
N GLY A 123 -11.47 11.53 -21.60
CA GLY A 123 -12.12 12.83 -21.46
C GLY A 123 -11.28 13.97 -22.04
N LEU A 124 -9.99 14.02 -21.73
CA LEU A 124 -9.07 15.04 -22.26
C LEU A 124 -8.86 14.91 -23.78
N ILE A 125 -8.75 13.70 -24.32
CA ILE A 125 -8.67 13.45 -25.76
C ILE A 125 -9.94 13.93 -26.46
N SER A 126 -11.10 13.62 -25.90
CA SER A 126 -12.40 14.07 -26.44
C SER A 126 -12.51 15.59 -26.46
N ALA A 127 -12.04 16.26 -25.40
CA ALA A 127 -12.00 17.73 -25.34
C ALA A 127 -11.05 18.32 -26.39
N GLN A 128 -9.88 17.71 -26.59
CA GLN A 128 -8.92 18.11 -27.62
C GLN A 128 -9.49 17.92 -29.04
N ASP A 129 -10.22 16.84 -29.30
CA ASP A 129 -10.90 16.62 -30.58
C ASP A 129 -12.00 17.65 -30.83
N GLN A 130 -12.78 18.00 -29.80
CA GLN A 130 -13.75 19.10 -29.87
C GLN A 130 -13.06 20.43 -30.16
N PHE A 131 -11.95 20.75 -29.50
CA PHE A 131 -11.16 21.94 -29.80
C PHE A 131 -10.68 21.94 -31.25
N LYS A 132 -10.10 20.83 -31.74
CA LYS A 132 -9.66 20.69 -33.14
C LYS A 132 -10.79 20.92 -34.14
N SER A 133 -12.02 20.51 -33.80
CA SER A 133 -13.19 20.74 -34.66
C SER A 133 -13.54 22.23 -34.84
N THR A 134 -13.12 23.10 -33.92
CA THR A 134 -13.31 24.56 -34.00
C THR A 134 -12.23 25.28 -34.83
N LEU A 135 -11.08 24.64 -35.07
CA LEU A 135 -9.95 25.27 -35.78
C LEU A 135 -10.27 25.73 -37.20
N PRO A 136 -11.04 24.99 -38.04
CA PRO A 136 -11.42 25.47 -39.37
C PRO A 136 -12.26 26.73 -39.32
N ASP A 137 -13.11 26.88 -38.30
CA ASP A 137 -13.97 28.04 -38.12
C ASP A 137 -13.14 29.25 -37.64
N ALA A 138 -12.20 29.01 -36.74
CA ALA A 138 -11.21 30.00 -36.31
C ALA A 138 -10.30 30.47 -37.46
N ASP A 139 -9.91 29.58 -38.37
CA ASP A 139 -9.13 29.95 -39.56
C ASP A 139 -9.94 30.82 -40.54
N ARG A 140 -11.24 30.54 -40.71
CA ARG A 140 -12.13 31.41 -41.48
C ARG A 140 -12.25 32.80 -40.85
N GLU A 141 -12.32 32.89 -39.53
CA GLU A 141 -12.32 34.18 -38.82
C GLU A 141 -10.99 34.93 -39.03
N ARG A 142 -9.86 34.23 -38.93
CA ARG A 142 -8.52 34.79 -39.24
C ARG A 142 -8.47 35.37 -40.64
N GLU A 143 -8.87 34.61 -41.66
CA GLU A 143 -8.85 35.07 -43.05
C GLU A 143 -9.78 36.27 -43.27
N ALA A 144 -10.95 36.30 -42.63
CA ALA A 144 -11.86 37.42 -42.71
C ALA A 144 -11.28 38.69 -42.05
N ILE A 145 -10.60 38.58 -40.91
CA ILE A 145 -9.89 39.70 -40.26
C ILE A 145 -8.77 40.23 -41.16
N LEU A 146 -7.97 39.33 -41.74
CA LEU A 146 -6.88 39.71 -42.66
C LEU A 146 -7.40 40.36 -43.94
N ALA A 147 -8.56 39.92 -44.45
CA ALA A 147 -9.20 40.50 -45.61
C ALA A 147 -9.60 41.97 -45.39
N ILE A 148 -10.12 42.33 -44.20
CA ILE A 148 -10.44 43.72 -43.85
C ILE A 148 -9.20 44.61 -43.93
N HIS A 149 -8.07 44.14 -43.38
CA HIS A 149 -6.81 44.88 -43.44
C HIS A 149 -6.31 45.05 -44.89
N LYS A 150 -6.34 43.97 -45.69
CA LYS A 150 -5.96 44.01 -47.11
C LYS A 150 -6.83 44.98 -47.91
N GLU A 151 -8.13 45.03 -47.62
CA GLU A 151 -9.06 45.94 -48.29
C GLU A 151 -8.77 47.41 -47.94
N ALA A 152 -8.52 47.72 -46.66
CA ALA A 152 -8.11 49.07 -46.25
C ALA A 152 -6.82 49.52 -46.96
N GLN A 153 -5.85 48.61 -47.08
CA GLN A 153 -4.60 48.86 -47.80
C GLN A 153 -4.85 49.08 -49.30
N ARG A 154 -5.70 48.26 -49.93
CA ARG A 154 -6.07 48.38 -51.35
C ARG A 154 -6.74 49.73 -51.66
N ILE A 155 -7.64 50.19 -50.79
CA ILE A 155 -8.29 51.50 -50.96
C ILE A 155 -7.27 52.63 -50.86
N ALA A 156 -6.31 52.55 -49.93
CA ALA A 156 -5.27 53.57 -49.82
C ALA A 156 -4.32 53.58 -51.03
N GLU A 157 -3.87 52.42 -51.49
CA GLU A 157 -2.97 52.29 -52.63
C GLU A 157 -3.63 52.79 -53.93
N SER A 158 -4.87 52.37 -54.19
CA SER A 158 -5.61 52.77 -55.40
C SER A 158 -5.92 54.27 -55.47
N ASN A 159 -5.87 54.99 -54.34
CA ASN A 159 -6.14 56.42 -54.27
C ASN A 159 -4.88 57.26 -53.92
N HIS A 160 -3.69 56.63 -53.94
CA HIS A 160 -2.42 57.26 -53.59
C HIS A 160 -2.42 57.95 -52.21
N ILE A 161 -3.21 57.44 -51.27
CA ILE A 161 -3.29 57.94 -49.90
C ILE A 161 -2.11 57.36 -49.12
N LYS A 162 -1.27 58.24 -48.56
CA LYS A 162 -0.20 57.81 -47.65
C LYS A 162 -0.79 57.47 -46.29
N LEU A 163 -1.04 56.19 -46.04
CA LEU A 163 -1.37 55.72 -44.70
C LEU A 163 -0.12 55.79 -43.80
N SER A 164 -0.25 56.43 -42.63
CA SER A 164 0.65 56.17 -41.52
C SER A 164 0.46 54.71 -41.13
N GLY A 165 1.44 53.85 -41.36
CA GLY A 165 1.32 52.39 -41.50
C GLY A 165 0.89 51.57 -40.28
N SER A 166 0.05 52.08 -39.38
CA SER A 166 -0.53 51.32 -38.27
C SER A 166 -1.99 51.69 -38.05
N ASN A 167 -2.79 50.70 -37.67
CA ASN A 167 -4.16 50.90 -37.23
C ASN A 167 -4.18 51.71 -35.91
N PRO A 168 -4.94 52.81 -35.80
CA PRO A 168 -5.01 53.62 -34.57
C PRO A 168 -5.77 52.96 -33.41
N TYR A 169 -6.64 51.99 -33.69
CA TYR A 169 -7.60 51.44 -32.73
C TYR A 169 -7.13 50.14 -32.05
N THR A 170 -6.02 49.55 -32.50
CA THR A 170 -5.49 48.31 -31.93
C THR A 170 -3.99 48.20 -32.15
N THR A 171 -3.31 47.56 -31.21
CA THR A 171 -1.89 47.18 -31.31
C THR A 171 -1.69 45.83 -32.00
N VAL A 172 -2.75 45.06 -32.21
CA VAL A 172 -2.71 43.73 -32.81
C VAL A 172 -2.56 43.85 -34.32
N THR A 173 -1.36 43.59 -34.85
CA THR A 173 -1.09 43.63 -36.28
C THR A 173 -1.40 42.29 -36.97
N PRO A 174 -1.60 42.28 -38.30
CA PRO A 174 -1.75 41.04 -39.08
C PRO A 174 -0.60 40.05 -38.88
N GLN A 175 0.62 40.56 -38.69
CA GLN A 175 1.80 39.75 -38.42
C GLN A 175 1.73 39.06 -37.06
N ILE A 176 1.25 39.76 -36.02
CA ILE A 176 1.04 39.18 -34.69
C ILE A 176 -0.02 38.07 -34.76
N ILE A 177 -1.11 38.30 -35.49
CA ILE A 177 -2.17 37.29 -35.67
C ILE A 177 -1.62 36.03 -36.33
N ASN A 178 -0.91 36.17 -37.46
CA ASN A 178 -0.34 35.01 -38.16
C ASN A 178 0.70 34.29 -37.31
N SER A 179 1.57 35.02 -36.61
CA SER A 179 2.57 34.41 -35.72
C SER A 179 1.94 33.62 -34.57
N LYS A 180 0.87 34.13 -33.96
CA LYS A 180 0.15 33.40 -32.90
C LYS A 180 -0.62 32.21 -33.46
N TRP A 181 -1.26 32.36 -34.61
CA TRP A 181 -1.94 31.27 -35.29
C TRP A 181 -0.99 30.11 -35.62
N GLU A 182 0.20 30.41 -36.15
CA GLU A 182 1.24 29.41 -36.40
C GLU A 182 1.68 28.69 -35.12
N LYS A 183 1.80 29.41 -34.00
CA LYS A 183 2.12 28.80 -32.69
C LYS A 183 1.01 27.86 -32.22
N VAL A 184 -0.26 28.26 -32.32
CA VAL A 184 -1.41 27.40 -32.00
C VAL A 184 -1.36 26.12 -32.86
N GLN A 185 -1.18 26.26 -34.17
CA GLN A 185 -1.07 25.13 -35.10
C GLN A 185 0.10 24.19 -34.78
N GLN A 186 1.22 24.70 -34.27
CA GLN A 186 2.36 23.89 -33.83
C GLN A 186 2.14 23.19 -32.48
N LEU A 187 1.33 23.77 -31.59
CA LEU A 187 1.05 23.22 -30.27
C LEU A 187 0.00 22.09 -30.31
N VAL A 188 -0.97 22.16 -31.23
CA VAL A 188 -2.00 21.12 -31.42
C VAL A 188 -1.41 19.71 -31.56
N PRO A 189 -0.49 19.41 -32.49
CA PRO A 189 0.06 18.06 -32.64
C PRO A 189 0.95 17.65 -31.46
N LYS A 190 1.61 18.61 -30.80
CA LYS A 190 2.40 18.33 -29.58
C LYS A 190 1.49 17.91 -28.44
N ARG A 191 0.34 18.57 -28.28
CA ARG A 191 -0.68 18.21 -27.30
C ARG A 191 -1.27 16.83 -27.61
N ASP A 192 -1.61 16.57 -28.86
CA ASP A 192 -2.10 15.25 -29.30
C ASP A 192 -1.08 14.13 -28.96
N HIS A 193 0.20 14.35 -29.23
CA HIS A 193 1.25 13.38 -28.91
C HIS A 193 1.37 13.13 -27.41
N ALA A 194 1.39 14.19 -26.59
CA ALA A 194 1.44 14.05 -25.12
C ALA A 194 0.23 13.30 -24.55
N LEU A 195 -0.97 13.55 -25.09
CA LEU A 195 -2.19 12.83 -24.70
C LEU A 195 -2.12 11.35 -25.08
N LEU A 196 -1.58 11.02 -26.26
CA LEU A 196 -1.41 9.63 -26.71
C LEU A 196 -0.38 8.86 -25.89
N GLU A 197 0.75 9.50 -25.54
CA GLU A 197 1.76 8.89 -24.66
C GLU A 197 1.17 8.56 -23.29
N GLU A 198 0.44 9.50 -22.69
CA GLU A 198 -0.20 9.26 -21.40
C GLU A 198 -1.34 8.23 -21.52
N GLN A 199 -2.11 8.22 -22.61
CA GLN A 199 -3.13 7.18 -22.85
C GLN A 199 -2.49 5.78 -22.90
N SER A 200 -1.39 5.63 -23.64
CA SER A 200 -0.66 4.35 -23.73
C SER A 200 -0.16 3.90 -22.36
N LYS A 201 0.37 4.83 -21.56
CA LYS A 201 0.80 4.57 -20.19
C LYS A 201 -0.37 4.13 -19.30
N GLN A 202 -1.52 4.81 -19.35
CA GLN A 202 -2.69 4.43 -18.56
C GLN A 202 -3.27 3.07 -18.98
N GLN A 203 -3.27 2.75 -20.29
CA GLN A 203 -3.64 1.43 -20.79
C GLN A 203 -2.68 0.33 -20.30
N SER A 204 -1.37 0.58 -20.34
CA SER A 204 -0.37 -0.33 -19.80
C SER A 204 -0.57 -0.54 -18.29
N ASN A 205 -0.84 0.52 -17.55
CA ASN A 205 -1.09 0.45 -16.10
C ASN A 205 -2.33 -0.40 -15.79
N GLU A 206 -3.45 -0.20 -16.49
CA GLU A 206 -4.64 -1.03 -16.35
C GLU A 206 -4.38 -2.49 -16.75
N HIS A 207 -3.56 -2.73 -17.78
CA HIS A 207 -3.16 -4.08 -18.15
C HIS A 207 -2.39 -4.78 -17.03
N LEU A 208 -1.39 -4.11 -16.43
CA LEU A 208 -0.64 -4.62 -15.28
C LEU A 208 -1.56 -4.91 -14.09
N ARG A 209 -2.49 -3.99 -13.77
CA ARG A 209 -3.49 -4.20 -12.70
C ARG A 209 -4.29 -5.49 -12.94
N ARG A 210 -4.79 -5.71 -14.15
CA ARG A 210 -5.56 -6.91 -14.50
C ARG A 210 -4.73 -8.18 -14.50
N GLN A 211 -3.51 -8.14 -15.04
CA GLN A 211 -2.61 -9.30 -15.03
C GLN A 211 -2.30 -9.75 -13.60
N PHE A 212 -1.91 -8.82 -12.74
CA PHE A 212 -1.66 -9.11 -11.34
C PHE A 212 -2.92 -9.66 -10.65
N ALA A 213 -4.07 -9.01 -10.85
CA ALA A 213 -5.33 -9.45 -10.23
C ALA A 213 -5.75 -10.86 -10.67
N SER A 214 -5.63 -11.17 -11.96
CA SER A 214 -5.89 -12.50 -12.52
C SER A 214 -5.09 -13.56 -11.77
N GLN A 215 -3.80 -13.33 -11.58
CA GLN A 215 -2.91 -14.30 -10.94
C GLN A 215 -3.12 -14.34 -9.42
N ALA A 216 -3.26 -13.18 -8.77
CA ALA A 216 -3.48 -13.07 -7.33
C ALA A 216 -4.79 -13.74 -6.90
N ASN A 217 -5.85 -13.61 -7.70
CA ASN A 217 -7.14 -14.25 -7.46
C ASN A 217 -7.12 -15.78 -7.60
N ILE A 218 -6.03 -16.35 -8.14
CA ILE A 218 -5.80 -17.81 -8.18
C ILE A 218 -4.89 -18.22 -7.01
N VAL A 219 -3.76 -17.52 -6.85
CA VAL A 219 -2.75 -17.83 -5.83
C VAL A 219 -3.30 -17.63 -4.41
N GLY A 220 -4.02 -16.54 -4.16
CA GLY A 220 -4.59 -16.22 -2.84
C GLY A 220 -5.47 -17.34 -2.29
N PRO A 221 -6.56 -17.75 -3.00
CA PRO A 221 -7.40 -18.87 -2.58
C PRO A 221 -6.65 -20.20 -2.50
N TRP A 222 -5.66 -20.44 -3.36
CA TRP A 222 -4.86 -21.66 -3.31
C TRP A 222 -4.07 -21.75 -2.00
N ILE A 223 -3.41 -20.66 -1.59
CA ILE A 223 -2.68 -20.59 -0.31
C ILE A 223 -3.64 -20.79 0.85
N GLN A 224 -4.77 -20.07 0.85
CA GLN A 224 -5.78 -20.19 1.88
C GLN A 224 -6.29 -21.63 1.99
N THR A 225 -6.60 -22.29 0.87
CA THR A 225 -7.04 -23.70 0.85
C THR A 225 -5.97 -24.64 1.39
N LYS A 226 -4.69 -24.40 1.07
CA LYS A 226 -3.58 -25.24 1.55
C LYS A 226 -3.34 -25.05 3.06
N MET A 227 -3.42 -23.82 3.55
CA MET A 227 -3.37 -23.51 4.97
C MET A 227 -4.58 -24.09 5.71
N GLU A 228 -5.78 -23.95 5.14
CA GLU A 228 -7.01 -24.53 5.68
C GLU A 228 -7.00 -26.04 5.63
N ARG A 229 -6.38 -26.71 4.66
CA ARG A 229 -6.24 -28.18 4.67
C ARG A 229 -5.26 -28.64 5.73
N GLN A 230 -4.14 -27.94 5.91
CA GLN A 230 -3.27 -28.16 7.06
C GLN A 230 -4.03 -27.93 8.38
N ALA A 231 -4.90 -26.92 8.44
CA ALA A 231 -5.70 -26.59 9.61
C ALA A 231 -7.01 -27.39 9.77
N SER A 232 -7.52 -28.01 8.72
CA SER A 232 -8.72 -28.85 8.73
C SER A 232 -8.36 -30.28 9.04
N SER A 233 -7.12 -30.69 8.71
CA SER A 233 -6.51 -31.82 9.38
C SER A 233 -6.27 -31.63 10.87
N GLN A 234 -6.49 -30.41 11.39
CA GLN A 234 -6.57 -30.13 12.83
C GLN A 234 -8.03 -30.11 13.35
N ARG A 235 -9.05 -30.12 12.49
CA ARG A 235 -10.44 -29.75 12.84
C ARG A 235 -11.47 -30.88 12.71
N LEU A 236 -11.20 -31.96 11.98
CA LEU A 236 -12.23 -32.97 11.65
C LEU A 236 -12.57 -33.94 12.78
N VAL A 237 -11.94 -33.84 13.96
CA VAL A 237 -12.27 -34.67 15.14
C VAL A 237 -13.42 -34.10 15.99
N VAL A 238 -13.78 -32.82 15.81
CA VAL A 238 -14.83 -32.16 16.61
C VAL A 238 -16.25 -32.60 16.22
N ALA A 239 -16.47 -33.11 15.00
CA ALA A 239 -17.82 -33.29 14.45
C ALA A 239 -18.51 -34.63 14.79
N ARG A 240 -18.05 -35.39 15.79
CA ARG A 240 -18.72 -36.63 16.24
C ARG A 240 -19.23 -36.62 17.68
N GLY A 241 -19.16 -35.49 18.38
CA GLY A 241 -19.71 -35.35 19.74
C GLY A 241 -20.38 -34.00 19.94
N SER A 242 -21.70 -34.02 20.13
CA SER A 242 -22.57 -32.91 20.56
C SER A 242 -22.99 -31.88 19.49
N ALA A 243 -24.31 -31.83 19.27
CA ALA A 243 -24.97 -30.85 18.43
C ALA A 243 -25.27 -29.57 19.24
N SER A 244 -24.76 -28.42 18.80
CA SER A 244 -25.41 -27.09 18.82
C SER A 244 -24.48 -26.03 18.19
N PRO A 245 -24.94 -25.19 17.24
CA PRO A 245 -24.10 -24.20 16.57
C PRO A 245 -24.19 -22.82 17.26
N SER A 246 -23.05 -22.18 17.52
CA SER A 246 -22.96 -20.73 17.81
C SER A 246 -21.84 -20.12 16.95
N PRO A 247 -22.07 -18.98 16.27
CA PRO A 247 -21.11 -18.40 15.33
C PRO A 247 -20.27 -17.31 16.01
N ALA A 248 -19.02 -17.62 16.35
CA ALA A 248 -18.00 -16.60 16.59
C ALA A 248 -16.66 -17.11 16.05
N PRO A 249 -15.92 -16.31 15.24
CA PRO A 249 -14.63 -16.72 14.72
C PRO A 249 -13.57 -16.56 15.84
N PRO A 250 -12.77 -17.60 16.17
CA PRO A 250 -11.66 -17.44 17.09
C PRO A 250 -10.53 -16.64 16.46
N SER A 251 -9.98 -15.73 17.27
CA SER A 251 -8.90 -14.82 16.96
C SER A 251 -7.55 -15.55 16.87
N SER A 252 -6.91 -15.41 15.71
CA SER A 252 -5.51 -15.74 15.40
C SER A 252 -4.52 -15.24 16.46
N VAL A 253 -3.69 -16.11 17.05
CA VAL A 253 -2.19 -16.24 16.96
C VAL A 253 -1.65 -17.31 17.96
N GLN A 254 -2.42 -18.33 18.38
CA GLN A 254 -1.91 -19.42 19.24
C GLN A 254 -2.14 -20.85 18.72
N GLU A 255 -2.78 -21.03 17.56
CA GLU A 255 -3.09 -22.36 17.02
C GLU A 255 -2.08 -22.79 15.94
N ILE A 256 -0.80 -22.91 16.31
CA ILE A 256 0.19 -23.60 15.47
C ILE A 256 0.82 -24.73 16.29
N GLY A 257 0.01 -25.75 16.54
CA GLY A 257 0.47 -27.06 16.96
C GLY A 257 -0.37 -28.09 16.23
N ARG A 258 0.30 -29.06 15.59
CA ARG A 258 -0.23 -30.31 15.02
C ARG A 258 -0.44 -30.34 13.52
N ILE A 259 0.37 -31.19 12.90
CA ILE A 259 0.11 -31.79 11.59
C ILE A 259 0.14 -33.34 11.69
N SER A 260 0.60 -33.93 12.80
CA SER A 260 0.87 -35.37 12.86
C SER A 260 -0.32 -36.32 13.13
N ILE A 261 -1.58 -35.85 13.15
CA ILE A 261 -2.67 -36.64 13.78
C ILE A 261 -3.76 -37.14 12.82
N GLU A 262 -3.87 -36.65 11.58
CA GLU A 262 -4.89 -37.17 10.64
C GLU A 262 -4.36 -38.13 9.55
N MET A 263 -3.07 -38.44 9.59
CA MET A 263 -2.48 -39.38 8.65
C MET A 263 -2.56 -40.78 9.25
N ASN A 264 -3.67 -41.49 9.02
CA ASN A 264 -3.80 -42.91 9.38
C ASN A 264 -2.68 -43.70 8.67
N GLY A 265 -1.74 -44.25 9.43
CA GLY A 265 -0.56 -44.94 8.90
C GLY A 265 0.61 -44.93 9.87
N THR A 266 1.71 -45.55 9.46
CA THR A 266 2.98 -45.51 10.22
C THR A 266 3.59 -44.12 10.18
N LEU A 267 4.47 -43.78 11.13
CA LEU A 267 5.22 -42.51 11.12
C LEU A 267 5.90 -42.24 9.77
N GLU A 268 6.36 -43.31 9.11
CA GLU A 268 6.95 -43.30 7.77
C GLU A 268 5.95 -42.91 6.68
N ASP A 269 4.71 -43.42 6.75
CA ASP A 269 3.64 -43.04 5.82
C ASP A 269 3.26 -41.56 6.01
N GLN A 270 3.16 -41.10 7.26
CA GLN A 270 2.90 -39.70 7.58
C GLN A 270 4.01 -38.81 7.01
N LEU A 271 5.28 -39.17 7.24
CA LEU A 271 6.43 -38.44 6.71
C LEU A 271 6.44 -38.41 5.17
N SER A 272 6.15 -39.54 4.53
CA SER A 272 6.09 -39.66 3.07
C SER A 272 5.04 -38.72 2.48
N HIS A 273 3.84 -38.69 3.07
CA HIS A 273 2.77 -37.81 2.62
C HIS A 273 3.07 -36.33 2.89
N LEU A 274 3.70 -35.98 4.01
CA LEU A 274 4.13 -34.61 4.28
C LEU A 274 5.21 -34.15 3.30
N LYS A 275 6.17 -35.00 2.95
CA LYS A 275 7.16 -34.71 1.91
C LYS A 275 6.53 -34.58 0.53
N GLN A 276 5.47 -35.34 0.24
CA GLN A 276 4.69 -35.16 -0.99
C GLN A 276 3.91 -33.84 -0.98
N TYR A 277 3.35 -33.44 0.17
CA TYR A 277 2.65 -32.18 0.32
C TYR A 277 3.60 -30.98 0.20
N GLU A 278 4.79 -31.06 0.79
CA GLU A 278 5.88 -30.10 0.64
C GLU A 278 6.26 -29.95 -0.84
N ARG A 279 6.46 -31.05 -1.58
CA ARG A 279 6.71 -30.99 -3.03
C ARG A 279 5.60 -30.27 -3.77
N SER A 280 4.33 -30.57 -3.48
CA SER A 280 3.19 -29.86 -4.08
C SER A 280 3.20 -28.35 -3.78
N ILE A 281 3.76 -27.92 -2.66
CA ILE A 281 3.94 -26.50 -2.34
C ILE A 281 5.11 -25.95 -3.17
N VAL A 282 6.28 -26.59 -3.14
CA VAL A 282 7.47 -26.17 -3.88
C VAL A 282 7.20 -26.09 -5.39
N ASP A 283 6.46 -27.04 -5.96
CA ASP A 283 6.09 -27.04 -7.38
C ASP A 283 5.22 -25.84 -7.78
N TYR A 284 4.51 -25.23 -6.82
CA TYR A 284 3.69 -24.05 -7.06
C TYR A 284 4.48 -22.73 -6.96
N LYS A 285 5.72 -22.76 -6.45
CA LYS A 285 6.59 -21.59 -6.27
C LYS A 285 6.75 -20.70 -7.53
N PRO A 286 6.88 -21.24 -8.75
CA PRO A 286 7.00 -20.39 -9.95
C PRO A 286 5.79 -19.48 -10.18
N ASN A 287 4.59 -19.89 -9.75
CA ASN A 287 3.37 -19.07 -9.88
C ASN A 287 3.40 -17.86 -8.93
N LEU A 288 4.06 -18.01 -7.78
CA LEU A 288 4.27 -16.93 -6.83
C LEU A 288 5.36 -15.97 -7.34
N ASP A 289 6.44 -16.51 -7.91
CA ASP A 289 7.54 -15.72 -8.46
C ASP A 289 7.10 -14.84 -9.64
N LEU A 290 6.23 -15.39 -10.50
CA LEU A 290 5.59 -14.60 -11.55
C LEU A 290 4.73 -13.47 -10.98
N LEU A 291 3.97 -13.73 -9.91
CA LEU A 291 3.14 -12.72 -9.27
C LEU A 291 3.99 -11.62 -8.61
N GLU A 292 5.13 -11.97 -8.02
CA GLU A 292 6.11 -11.04 -7.47
C GLU A 292 6.74 -10.16 -8.57
N GLN A 293 7.10 -10.76 -9.70
CA GLN A 293 7.58 -10.00 -10.86
C GLN A 293 6.52 -9.01 -11.38
N GLN A 294 5.26 -9.43 -11.49
CA GLN A 294 4.17 -8.54 -11.89
C GLN A 294 3.97 -7.40 -10.88
N HIS A 295 4.11 -7.69 -9.58
CA HIS A 295 4.04 -6.68 -8.54
C HIS A 295 5.18 -5.65 -8.64
N GLN A 296 6.40 -6.11 -8.94
CA GLN A 296 7.55 -5.24 -9.15
C GLN A 296 7.30 -4.24 -10.30
N LEU A 297 6.73 -4.71 -11.41
CA LEU A 297 6.35 -3.85 -12.55
C LEU A 297 5.28 -2.81 -12.15
N ILE A 298 4.32 -3.19 -11.31
CA ILE A 298 3.29 -2.29 -10.77
C ILE A 298 3.93 -1.18 -9.90
N GLN A 299 4.91 -1.53 -9.06
CA GLN A 299 5.64 -0.57 -8.23
C GLN A 299 6.50 0.38 -9.06
N GLU A 300 7.21 -0.13 -10.07
CA GLU A 300 8.01 0.68 -11.01
C GLU A 300 7.14 1.64 -11.82
N ALA A 301 5.91 1.22 -12.16
CA ALA A 301 4.90 2.06 -12.79
C ALA A 301 4.19 3.03 -11.82
N LEU A 302 4.54 3.02 -10.53
CA LEU A 302 3.94 3.83 -9.45
C LEU A 302 2.42 3.63 -9.31
N ILE A 303 1.96 2.41 -9.50
CA ILE A 303 0.55 2.03 -9.36
C ILE A 303 0.34 1.54 -7.92
N PHE A 304 -0.50 2.23 -7.14
CA PHE A 304 -0.71 1.91 -5.72
C PHE A 304 -2.04 1.20 -5.45
N ASP A 305 -2.96 1.25 -6.41
CA ASP A 305 -4.31 0.73 -6.27
C ASP A 305 -4.59 -0.32 -7.34
N ASN A 306 -5.35 -1.35 -6.95
CA ASN A 306 -5.85 -2.33 -7.89
C ASN A 306 -7.31 -2.67 -7.57
N LYS A 307 -8.23 -2.15 -8.40
CA LYS A 307 -9.67 -2.38 -8.27
C LYS A 307 -10.12 -3.82 -8.60
N HIS A 308 -9.24 -4.63 -9.17
CA HIS A 308 -9.57 -5.97 -9.69
C HIS A 308 -9.27 -7.12 -8.73
N THR A 309 -8.63 -6.85 -7.59
CA THR A 309 -8.32 -7.86 -6.57
C THR A 309 -8.23 -7.24 -5.18
N ASN A 310 -8.61 -8.01 -4.17
CA ASN A 310 -8.40 -7.67 -2.76
C ASN A 310 -7.09 -8.26 -2.20
N TYR A 311 -6.33 -9.00 -3.01
CA TYR A 311 -5.07 -9.59 -2.61
C TYR A 311 -3.90 -8.64 -2.89
N THR A 312 -2.96 -8.55 -1.96
CA THR A 312 -1.77 -7.71 -2.05
C THR A 312 -0.50 -8.53 -1.77
N MET A 313 0.64 -8.12 -2.35
CA MET A 313 1.95 -8.77 -2.10
C MET A 313 2.67 -8.20 -0.87
N GLU A 314 2.34 -6.97 -0.47
CA GLU A 314 3.03 -6.19 0.57
C GLU A 314 2.06 -5.85 1.72
N VAL A 315 2.60 -5.80 2.94
CA VAL A 315 1.98 -5.06 4.05
C VAL A 315 2.06 -3.60 3.64
N ARG A 316 0.93 -2.98 3.25
CA ARG A 316 0.88 -1.58 2.78
C ARG A 316 1.80 -0.72 3.68
N PRO A 317 2.96 -0.23 3.19
CA PRO A 317 3.67 0.82 3.90
C PRO A 317 2.69 1.98 3.86
N LEU A 318 2.17 2.38 5.02
CA LEU A 318 1.37 3.59 5.15
C LEU A 318 2.03 4.66 4.29
N ALA A 319 1.33 5.08 3.22
CA ALA A 319 1.77 6.14 2.36
C ALA A 319 2.14 7.31 3.28
N LEU A 320 3.44 7.61 3.39
CA LEU A 320 3.90 8.86 3.94
C LEU A 320 3.17 9.94 3.15
N PRO A 321 2.31 10.76 3.76
CA PRO A 321 1.68 11.84 3.04
C PRO A 321 2.80 12.68 2.43
N ALA A 322 2.70 12.86 1.12
CA ALA A 322 3.60 13.67 0.32
C ALA A 322 3.87 14.97 1.08
N ARG A 323 5.11 15.12 1.57
CA ARG A 323 5.62 16.36 2.17
C ARG A 323 5.55 17.42 1.09
N ALA A 324 4.47 18.21 1.14
CA ALA A 324 4.42 19.54 0.60
C ALA A 324 5.70 20.28 1.05
N ARG A 325 6.55 20.56 0.07
CA ARG A 325 7.72 21.41 0.24
C ARG A 325 7.28 22.83 -0.11
N LEU A 326 6.72 23.54 0.86
CA LEU A 326 6.83 24.99 0.94
C LEU A 326 7.32 25.37 2.34
N LEU A 327 8.21 26.37 2.33
CA LEU A 327 9.19 26.79 3.33
C LEU A 327 8.58 27.44 4.61
N PRO A 328 9.41 27.77 5.62
CA PRO A 328 9.09 27.66 7.04
C PRO A 328 8.61 28.98 7.66
N SER A 329 7.90 28.89 8.78
CA SER A 329 7.95 29.91 9.81
C SER A 329 7.53 29.38 11.18
N SER A 330 8.55 29.28 12.03
CA SER A 330 8.60 29.83 13.39
C SER A 330 7.65 29.29 14.46
N ASN A 331 8.28 28.62 15.44
CA ASN A 331 7.99 28.58 16.88
C ASN A 331 6.61 28.00 17.28
N HIS A 332 6.52 26.97 18.10
CA HIS A 332 6.86 27.02 19.53
C HIS A 332 7.33 25.66 20.06
N TRP A 333 8.40 25.72 20.83
CA TRP A 333 8.93 24.67 21.70
C TRP A 333 8.33 24.86 23.09
N ALA A 334 7.79 23.80 23.70
CA ALA A 334 7.72 23.65 25.15
C ALA A 334 7.42 22.18 25.50
N ALA A 335 8.47 21.43 25.80
CA ALA A 335 8.46 20.34 26.78
C ALA A 335 9.30 20.86 27.98
N PRO A 336 9.13 20.40 29.24
CA PRO A 336 9.49 19.02 29.62
C PRO A 336 8.77 18.36 30.85
N ARG A 337 8.63 17.03 30.74
CA ARG A 337 8.95 15.91 31.68
C ARG A 337 8.57 15.90 33.19
N LEU A 338 7.77 14.87 33.55
CA LEU A 338 7.88 13.81 34.62
C LEU A 338 7.90 14.21 36.12
N PRO A 339 7.58 13.33 37.14
CA PRO A 339 7.64 11.85 37.14
C PRO A 339 6.57 11.02 37.93
N CYS A 340 6.59 9.71 37.62
CA CYS A 340 6.33 8.47 38.38
C CYS A 340 5.60 8.45 39.74
N THR A 341 4.61 7.55 39.87
CA THR A 341 4.07 7.05 41.15
C THR A 341 4.27 5.53 41.32
N ALA A 342 4.41 5.17 42.60
CA ALA A 342 4.98 3.96 43.18
C ALA A 342 4.33 2.60 42.85
N GLN A 343 5.20 1.57 42.90
CA GLN A 343 4.90 0.14 42.89
C GLN A 343 4.27 -0.33 44.22
N ARG A 344 3.39 -1.34 44.17
CA ARG A 344 2.90 -2.13 45.33
C ARG A 344 3.62 -3.50 45.38
N PRO A 345 3.86 -4.09 46.57
CA PRO A 345 4.50 -5.41 46.69
C PRO A 345 3.48 -6.58 46.58
N PRO A 346 3.94 -7.82 46.30
CA PRO A 346 3.07 -8.98 46.10
C PRO A 346 2.75 -9.75 47.39
N VAL A 347 1.68 -10.55 47.35
CA VAL A 347 1.14 -11.40 48.44
C VAL A 347 1.57 -12.87 48.21
N PRO A 348 1.93 -13.68 49.23
CA PRO A 348 2.37 -15.07 49.03
C PRO A 348 1.20 -16.08 48.97
N ARG A 349 1.36 -17.13 48.15
CA ARG A 349 0.42 -18.27 47.99
C ARG A 349 0.72 -19.42 48.97
N PRO A 350 -0.27 -20.28 49.32
CA PRO A 350 -0.09 -21.43 50.22
C PRO A 350 0.50 -22.67 49.51
N PRO A 351 1.11 -23.63 50.24
CA PRO A 351 1.77 -24.81 49.66
C PRO A 351 0.80 -25.96 49.31
N PRO A 352 1.13 -26.82 48.32
CA PRO A 352 0.27 -27.93 47.88
C PRO A 352 0.29 -29.15 48.81
N SER A 353 -0.78 -29.93 48.75
CA SER A 353 -1.07 -31.15 49.52
C SER A 353 -0.17 -32.34 49.14
N GLN A 354 0.25 -33.13 50.14
CA GLN A 354 1.20 -34.26 50.04
C GLN A 354 0.74 -35.49 49.21
N GLY A 355 -0.40 -35.45 48.52
CA GLY A 355 -0.86 -36.55 47.65
C GLY A 355 -0.26 -36.55 46.25
N ASP A 356 0.40 -35.45 45.85
CA ASP A 356 0.92 -35.26 44.49
C ASP A 356 2.45 -35.31 44.42
N ALA A 357 3.15 -35.77 45.46
CA ALA A 357 4.62 -35.68 45.49
C ALA A 357 5.32 -36.50 44.39
N GLU A 358 4.78 -37.66 44.04
CA GLU A 358 5.29 -38.51 42.95
C GLU A 358 4.87 -37.96 41.58
N PHE A 359 3.61 -37.59 41.43
CA PHE A 359 3.12 -36.94 40.21
C PHE A 359 3.84 -35.61 39.92
N ASN A 360 4.11 -34.79 40.93
CA ASN A 360 4.86 -33.53 40.81
C ASN A 360 6.33 -33.78 40.46
N ARG A 361 6.93 -34.89 40.94
CA ARG A 361 8.26 -35.31 40.49
C ARG A 361 8.25 -35.71 39.02
N ILE A 362 7.30 -36.57 38.62
CA ILE A 362 7.15 -36.96 37.22
C ILE A 362 6.93 -35.72 36.34
N MET A 363 6.02 -34.83 36.74
CA MET A 363 5.73 -33.57 36.04
C MET A 363 6.98 -32.68 35.93
N SER A 364 7.86 -32.63 36.93
CA SER A 364 9.11 -31.88 36.83
C SER A 364 10.11 -32.44 35.81
N VAL A 365 10.02 -33.74 35.50
CA VAL A 365 10.86 -34.41 34.49
C VAL A 365 10.28 -34.22 33.08
N VAL A 366 8.96 -34.29 32.92
CA VAL A 366 8.30 -34.16 31.61
C VAL A 366 7.95 -32.72 31.23
N ASP A 367 7.90 -31.80 32.18
CA ASP A 367 7.69 -30.37 31.98
C ASP A 367 8.69 -29.53 32.80
N PRO A 368 9.98 -29.49 32.39
CA PRO A 368 11.01 -28.69 33.06
C PRO A 368 10.73 -27.18 33.04
N ASN A 369 9.87 -26.73 32.11
CA ASN A 369 9.53 -25.32 31.92
C ASN A 369 8.31 -24.87 32.75
N HIS A 370 7.68 -25.79 33.50
CA HIS A 370 6.44 -25.55 34.26
C HIS A 370 5.33 -24.92 33.42
N SER A 371 5.25 -25.32 32.15
CA SER A 371 4.21 -24.89 31.22
C SER A 371 2.83 -25.46 31.58
N GLY A 372 2.78 -26.50 32.42
CA GLY A 372 1.57 -27.20 32.82
C GLY A 372 1.01 -28.11 31.73
N LEU A 373 1.80 -28.38 30.69
CA LEU A 373 1.39 -29.05 29.46
C LEU A 373 2.44 -30.09 29.06
N VAL A 374 2.06 -31.38 29.01
CA VAL A 374 2.98 -32.47 28.65
C VAL A 374 2.82 -32.85 27.18
N THR A 375 3.81 -32.48 26.36
CA THR A 375 3.82 -32.82 24.93
C THR A 375 3.99 -34.33 24.71
N PHE A 376 3.52 -34.83 23.55
CA PHE A 376 3.67 -36.23 23.19
C PHE A 376 5.13 -36.70 23.24
N GLN A 377 6.07 -35.84 22.85
CA GLN A 377 7.51 -36.15 22.89
C GLN A 377 8.01 -36.34 24.33
N ALA A 378 7.66 -35.44 25.24
CA ALA A 378 8.03 -35.55 26.66
C ALA A 378 7.39 -36.79 27.33
N PHE A 379 6.18 -37.14 26.93
CA PHE A 379 5.50 -38.36 27.36
C PHE A 379 6.23 -39.63 26.89
N ILE A 380 6.60 -39.72 25.61
CA ILE A 380 7.41 -40.85 25.10
C ILE A 380 8.76 -40.90 25.81
N ASP A 381 9.38 -39.74 26.06
CA ASP A 381 10.66 -39.66 26.74
C ASP A 381 10.63 -40.20 28.17
N PHE A 382 9.51 -40.02 28.85
CA PHE A 382 9.28 -40.60 30.17
C PHE A 382 8.93 -42.09 30.12
N MET A 383 7.93 -42.48 29.33
CA MET A 383 7.46 -43.88 29.25
C MET A 383 8.57 -44.84 28.84
N SER A 384 9.48 -44.39 27.98
CA SER A 384 10.61 -45.18 27.51
C SER A 384 11.76 -45.29 28.50
N ARG A 385 11.91 -44.36 29.46
CA ARG A 385 12.92 -44.46 30.53
C ARG A 385 12.46 -45.43 31.61
N GLU A 386 11.18 -45.40 31.95
CA GLU A 386 10.60 -46.22 33.01
C GLU A 386 10.35 -47.67 32.60
N THR A 387 10.29 -47.98 31.29
CA THR A 387 10.09 -49.35 30.78
C THR A 387 11.39 -50.10 30.46
N THR A 388 12.55 -49.44 30.59
CA THR A 388 13.87 -50.05 30.44
C THR A 388 14.59 -50.11 31.79
N ASP A 389 14.81 -51.32 32.32
CA ASP A 389 15.72 -51.55 33.45
C ASP A 389 17.10 -50.95 33.10
N THR A 390 17.51 -49.89 33.78
CA THR A 390 18.82 -49.26 33.61
C THR A 390 19.74 -49.71 34.73
N ASP A 391 20.80 -50.44 34.37
CA ASP A 391 21.90 -50.78 35.30
C ASP A 391 22.53 -49.48 35.85
N THR A 392 22.78 -49.43 37.15
CA THR A 392 23.43 -48.29 37.82
C THR A 392 24.93 -48.25 37.51
N ALA A 393 25.55 -47.07 37.61
CA ALA A 393 27.00 -46.88 37.41
C ALA A 393 27.83 -47.91 38.19
N ASP A 394 27.44 -48.21 39.43
CA ASP A 394 28.12 -49.17 40.30
C ASP A 394 28.00 -50.62 39.82
N GLN A 395 26.87 -50.99 39.20
CA GLN A 395 26.67 -52.31 38.59
C GLN A 395 27.55 -52.47 37.34
N VAL A 396 27.66 -51.43 36.51
CA VAL A 396 28.55 -51.43 35.33
C VAL A 396 30.02 -51.45 35.75
N ILE A 397 30.40 -50.71 36.79
CA ILE A 397 31.74 -50.75 37.38
C ILE A 397 32.08 -52.15 37.91
N ALA A 398 31.12 -52.82 38.58
CA ALA A 398 31.30 -54.18 39.07
C ALA A 398 31.52 -55.16 37.92
N SER A 399 30.76 -55.03 36.83
CA SER A 399 30.92 -55.85 35.62
C SER A 399 32.30 -55.66 34.98
N PHE A 400 32.76 -54.42 34.81
CA PHE A 400 34.12 -54.16 34.29
C PHE A 400 35.23 -54.63 35.23
N LYS A 401 35.01 -54.60 36.55
CA LYS A 401 35.97 -55.11 37.53
C LYS A 401 36.17 -56.63 37.41
N VAL A 402 35.11 -57.37 37.10
CA VAL A 402 35.19 -58.81 36.82
C VAL A 402 35.97 -59.06 35.53
N LEU A 403 35.68 -58.29 34.46
CA LEU A 403 36.40 -58.39 33.18
C LEU A 403 37.90 -58.06 33.30
N ALA A 404 38.25 -57.11 34.17
CA ALA A 404 39.63 -56.70 34.44
C ALA A 404 40.40 -57.67 35.36
N GLY A 405 39.76 -58.72 35.88
CA GLY A 405 40.37 -59.65 36.83
C GLY A 405 40.76 -58.98 38.15
N ASP A 406 39.84 -58.22 38.74
CA ASP A 406 39.98 -57.45 39.99
C ASP A 406 41.01 -56.30 39.96
N LYS A 407 41.57 -55.99 38.79
CA LYS A 407 42.43 -54.82 38.60
C LYS A 407 41.58 -53.54 38.52
N ASN A 408 42.16 -52.43 38.97
CA ASN A 408 41.50 -51.11 38.90
C ASN A 408 41.57 -50.47 37.50
N PHE A 409 42.12 -51.17 36.51
CA PHE A 409 42.27 -50.74 35.13
C PHE A 409 42.01 -51.93 34.20
N ILE A 410 41.65 -51.67 32.95
CA ILE A 410 41.47 -52.68 31.91
C ILE A 410 42.34 -52.33 30.70
N THR A 411 42.87 -53.30 29.98
CA THR A 411 43.66 -53.05 28.77
C THR A 411 42.80 -53.17 27.51
N ALA A 412 43.22 -52.49 26.43
CA ALA A 412 42.54 -52.57 25.14
C ALA A 412 42.43 -54.02 24.62
N GLU A 413 43.41 -54.87 24.92
CA GLU A 413 43.41 -56.28 24.53
C GLU A 413 42.41 -57.11 25.34
N GLU A 414 42.26 -56.84 26.64
CA GLU A 414 41.25 -57.47 27.49
C GLU A 414 39.83 -57.08 27.03
N LEU A 415 39.60 -55.81 26.65
CA LEU A 415 38.32 -55.37 26.08
C LEU A 415 38.00 -56.07 24.75
N ARG A 416 38.96 -56.18 23.83
CA ARG A 416 38.75 -56.88 22.55
C ARG A 416 38.55 -58.38 22.69
N ARG A 417 39.06 -58.99 23.76
CA ARG A 417 38.92 -60.44 24.01
C ARG A 417 37.57 -60.80 24.62
N GLU A 418 37.05 -59.96 25.52
CA GLU A 418 35.86 -60.26 26.31
C GLU A 418 34.57 -59.61 25.77
N LEU A 419 34.66 -58.56 24.94
CA LEU A 419 33.51 -57.87 24.36
C LEU A 419 33.44 -58.04 22.82
N PRO A 420 32.24 -57.94 22.22
CA PRO A 420 32.10 -57.86 20.77
C PRO A 420 32.95 -56.72 20.16
N PRO A 421 33.48 -56.89 18.92
CA PRO A 421 34.46 -55.96 18.34
C PRO A 421 34.02 -54.48 18.35
N ASP A 422 32.76 -54.23 18.02
CA ASP A 422 32.20 -52.89 17.92
C ASP A 422 32.09 -52.21 19.30
N GLN A 423 31.84 -52.98 20.36
CA GLN A 423 31.75 -52.47 21.74
C GLN A 423 33.14 -52.25 22.34
N ALA A 424 34.09 -53.14 22.05
CA ALA A 424 35.47 -52.99 22.50
C ALA A 424 36.12 -51.72 21.96
N GLU A 425 35.99 -51.45 20.65
CA GLU A 425 36.53 -50.22 20.04
C GLU A 425 35.85 -48.96 20.57
N TYR A 426 34.55 -49.02 20.83
CA TYR A 426 33.83 -47.91 21.46
C TYR A 426 34.35 -47.60 22.87
N CYS A 427 34.57 -48.62 23.71
CA CYS A 427 35.14 -48.45 25.04
C CYS A 427 36.58 -47.90 24.97
N ILE A 428 37.42 -48.41 24.08
CA ILE A 428 38.82 -47.96 23.93
C ILE A 428 38.88 -46.48 23.50
N ALA A 429 37.98 -46.04 22.62
CA ALA A 429 37.95 -44.66 22.14
C ALA A 429 37.47 -43.64 23.18
N ARG A 430 36.64 -44.07 24.15
CA ARG A 430 36.01 -43.19 25.15
C ARG A 430 36.57 -43.32 26.57
N MET A 431 37.29 -44.39 26.89
CA MET A 431 37.92 -44.55 28.19
C MET A 431 39.20 -43.69 28.28
N ALA A 432 39.34 -42.96 29.38
CA ALA A 432 40.57 -42.24 29.67
C ALA A 432 41.70 -43.22 30.03
N PRO A 433 42.97 -42.91 29.71
CA PRO A 433 44.09 -43.71 30.18
C PRO A 433 44.18 -43.68 31.71
N TYR A 434 44.43 -44.84 32.33
CA TYR A 434 44.53 -44.97 33.77
C TYR A 434 45.84 -44.37 34.30
N GLN A 435 45.76 -43.46 35.27
CA GLN A 435 46.90 -42.71 35.81
C GLN A 435 47.34 -43.17 37.22
N GLY A 436 46.95 -44.38 37.64
CA GLY A 436 47.34 -44.91 38.95
C GLY A 436 48.80 -45.37 39.04
N PRO A 437 49.32 -45.60 40.26
CA PRO A 437 50.70 -46.06 40.49
C PRO A 437 51.01 -47.43 39.85
N ASP A 438 49.99 -48.22 39.51
CA ASP A 438 50.10 -49.52 38.85
C ASP A 438 49.88 -49.46 37.32
N ALA A 439 49.91 -48.26 36.72
CA ALA A 439 49.58 -48.06 35.31
C ALA A 439 50.58 -48.78 34.38
N VAL A 440 50.05 -49.68 33.54
CA VAL A 440 50.78 -50.30 32.43
C VAL A 440 50.52 -49.55 31.11
N PRO A 441 51.44 -49.61 30.12
CA PRO A 441 51.20 -49.00 28.81
C PRO A 441 49.92 -49.55 28.18
N GLY A 442 48.95 -48.67 27.90
CA GLY A 442 47.64 -49.06 27.35
C GLY A 442 46.56 -49.41 28.38
N ALA A 443 46.78 -49.10 29.67
CA ALA A 443 45.75 -49.21 30.71
C ALA A 443 44.67 -48.12 30.59
N LEU A 444 43.40 -48.52 30.70
CA LEU A 444 42.22 -47.69 30.57
C LEU A 444 41.41 -47.69 31.89
N ASP A 445 40.84 -46.54 32.23
CA ASP A 445 40.04 -46.34 33.44
C ASP A 445 38.54 -46.54 33.16
N TYR A 446 38.06 -47.74 33.51
CA TYR A 446 36.66 -48.10 33.35
C TYR A 446 35.76 -47.47 34.43
N LYS A 447 36.31 -47.01 35.57
CA LYS A 447 35.53 -46.37 36.64
C LYS A 447 35.14 -44.96 36.23
N SER A 448 36.10 -44.17 35.76
CA SER A 448 35.81 -42.83 35.21
C SER A 448 34.86 -42.89 34.02
N PHE A 449 35.00 -43.91 33.16
CA PHE A 449 34.08 -44.11 32.05
C PHE A 449 32.65 -44.44 32.49
N SER A 450 32.50 -45.36 33.46
CA SER A 450 31.17 -45.75 33.96
C SER A 450 30.49 -44.63 34.73
N THR A 451 31.24 -43.84 35.53
CA THR A 451 30.70 -42.65 36.20
C THR A 451 30.35 -41.54 35.19
N ALA A 452 31.11 -41.38 34.10
CA ALA A 452 30.78 -40.41 33.04
C ALA A 452 29.56 -40.82 32.19
N LEU A 453 29.26 -42.13 32.10
CA LEU A 453 28.10 -42.64 31.37
C LEU A 453 26.78 -42.50 32.17
N TYR A 454 26.87 -42.44 33.51
CA TYR A 454 25.70 -42.53 34.41
C TYR A 454 25.63 -41.45 35.52
N GLY A 455 26.62 -40.56 35.65
CA GLY A 455 26.65 -39.52 36.68
C GLY A 455 26.05 -38.19 36.21
N GLU A 456 25.13 -37.63 37.02
CA GLU A 456 24.67 -36.25 36.92
C GLU A 456 25.83 -35.25 37.09
N SER A 457 25.86 -34.25 36.20
CA SER A 457 26.87 -33.21 36.00
C SER A 457 27.17 -32.34 37.23
N ASP A 458 28.44 -31.95 37.42
CA ASP A 458 28.80 -30.59 37.82
C ASP A 458 30.31 -30.31 37.64
N LEU A 459 30.63 -29.04 37.32
CA LEU A 459 31.96 -28.40 37.16
C LEU A 459 32.51 -28.28 35.73
N LEU A 460 32.06 -27.22 35.04
CA LEU A 460 32.87 -26.50 34.04
C LEU A 460 33.32 -25.16 34.64
N PRO A 461 34.60 -24.77 34.53
CA PRO A 461 35.05 -23.43 34.87
C PRO A 461 34.77 -22.44 33.72
N GLU A 462 34.45 -21.21 34.11
CA GLU A 462 34.23 -20.04 33.26
C GLU A 462 35.36 -19.78 32.25
N GLY A 463 34.99 -19.34 31.04
CA GLY A 463 35.94 -18.90 30.03
C GLY A 463 35.30 -18.31 28.76
N LEU A 464 34.88 -17.04 28.85
CA LEU A 464 34.87 -16.01 27.81
C LEU A 464 34.33 -16.32 26.40
N GLY A 465 33.14 -15.79 26.09
CA GLY A 465 32.64 -15.62 24.73
C GLY A 465 31.31 -14.87 24.67
N GLU A 466 31.39 -13.55 24.42
CA GLU A 466 30.34 -12.55 24.09
C GLU A 466 28.93 -13.06 23.68
N PRO A 467 27.84 -12.52 24.26
CA PRO A 467 26.52 -12.55 23.65
C PRO A 467 26.24 -11.27 22.83
N PHE A 468 26.08 -11.44 21.52
CA PHE A 468 25.42 -10.48 20.65
C PHE A 468 24.00 -10.17 21.15
N HIS A 469 23.69 -8.89 21.30
CA HIS A 469 22.32 -8.39 21.46
C HIS A 469 21.54 -8.53 20.13
N PRO A 470 20.36 -9.17 20.10
CA PRO A 470 19.33 -8.81 19.15
C PRO A 470 18.56 -7.60 19.67
N THR A 471 18.61 -6.53 18.88
CA THR A 471 17.89 -5.28 19.07
C THR A 471 16.39 -5.53 19.27
N SER A 472 15.85 -4.91 20.31
CA SER A 472 14.42 -4.75 20.57
C SER A 472 13.69 -4.19 19.36
N ALA A 473 12.82 -4.99 18.74
CA ALA A 473 11.76 -4.51 17.86
C ALA A 473 10.56 -4.07 18.74
N PRO A 474 9.89 -2.93 18.45
CA PRO A 474 8.73 -2.49 19.23
C PRO A 474 7.51 -3.37 18.91
N LEU A 475 6.99 -4.06 19.93
CA LEU A 475 5.65 -4.62 19.94
C LEU A 475 4.63 -3.48 20.01
N GLY A 476 4.16 -3.02 18.84
CA GLY A 476 2.88 -2.34 18.70
C GLY A 476 1.81 -3.35 18.31
N PRO A 477 0.55 -3.21 18.74
CA PRO A 477 -0.52 -4.09 18.30
C PRO A 477 -0.72 -3.91 16.79
N PRO A 478 -0.80 -4.97 15.97
CA PRO A 478 -1.15 -4.79 14.58
C PRO A 478 -2.60 -4.31 14.52
N ALA A 479 -2.77 -3.11 13.97
CA ALA A 479 -4.06 -2.61 13.56
C ALA A 479 -4.70 -3.63 12.60
N ARG A 480 -5.93 -4.03 12.90
CA ARG A 480 -6.78 -4.83 12.01
C ARG A 480 -6.77 -4.23 10.61
N SER A 481 -6.11 -4.90 9.69
CA SER A 481 -6.33 -4.75 8.26
C SER A 481 -6.55 -6.15 7.72
N SER A 482 -7.75 -6.36 7.22
CA SER A 482 -8.22 -7.55 6.53
C SER A 482 -7.59 -7.68 5.13
N ASP A 483 -6.29 -7.42 5.00
CA ASP A 483 -5.55 -7.64 3.75
C ASP A 483 -4.93 -9.04 3.85
N SER A 484 -5.35 -9.93 2.94
CA SER A 484 -4.81 -11.29 2.83
C SER A 484 -3.48 -11.21 2.08
N HIS A 485 -2.39 -11.13 2.83
CA HIS A 485 -1.05 -11.00 2.27
C HIS A 485 -0.57 -12.34 1.71
N ILE A 486 -0.42 -12.40 0.38
CA ILE A 486 -0.02 -13.62 -0.32
C ILE A 486 1.36 -14.11 0.16
N ARG A 487 2.33 -13.19 0.34
CA ARG A 487 3.69 -13.51 0.80
C ARG A 487 3.69 -14.12 2.20
N VAL A 488 3.01 -13.46 3.15
CA VAL A 488 2.92 -13.93 4.54
C VAL A 488 2.23 -15.29 4.60
N GLY A 489 1.14 -15.47 3.84
CA GLY A 489 0.47 -16.76 3.76
C GLY A 489 1.37 -17.87 3.23
N TRP A 490 2.17 -17.58 2.20
CA TRP A 490 3.14 -18.54 1.65
C TRP A 490 4.26 -18.90 2.65
N GLU A 491 4.88 -17.91 3.29
CA GLU A 491 5.94 -18.12 4.27
C GLU A 491 5.46 -18.92 5.49
N GLN A 492 4.25 -18.62 5.96
CA GLN A 492 3.63 -19.37 7.05
C GLN A 492 3.33 -20.81 6.63
N LEU A 493 2.86 -21.05 5.40
CA LEU A 493 2.64 -22.39 4.86
C LEU A 493 3.93 -23.21 4.81
N LEU A 494 5.04 -22.63 4.31
CA LEU A 494 6.36 -23.26 4.25
C LEU A 494 6.92 -23.55 5.65
N THR A 495 6.85 -22.58 6.56
CA THR A 495 7.34 -22.75 7.93
C THR A 495 6.56 -23.84 8.66
N THR A 496 5.25 -23.90 8.43
CA THR A 496 4.37 -24.87 9.07
C THR A 496 4.66 -26.28 8.57
N ILE A 497 4.77 -26.50 7.25
CA ILE A 497 5.11 -27.84 6.73
C ILE A 497 6.50 -28.30 7.20
N ALA A 498 7.50 -27.42 7.19
CA ALA A 498 8.86 -27.74 7.62
C ALA A 498 8.92 -28.11 9.11
N ARG A 499 8.26 -27.34 9.99
CA ARG A 499 8.17 -27.65 11.42
C ARG A 499 7.61 -29.06 11.63
N THR A 500 6.60 -29.42 10.84
CA THR A 500 5.87 -30.66 11.07
C THR A 500 6.52 -31.89 10.46
N ILE A 501 7.28 -31.72 9.38
CA ILE A 501 8.22 -32.74 8.92
C ILE A 501 9.26 -33.00 10.02
N ASN A 502 9.87 -31.95 10.59
CA ASN A 502 10.86 -32.09 11.67
C ASN A 502 10.26 -32.77 12.92
N GLU A 503 9.02 -32.45 13.29
CA GLU A 503 8.32 -33.09 14.42
C GLU A 503 8.16 -34.60 14.19
N VAL A 504 7.74 -35.03 12.99
CA VAL A 504 7.59 -36.45 12.65
C VAL A 504 8.95 -37.14 12.56
N GLU A 505 9.96 -36.49 11.98
CA GLU A 505 11.33 -37.02 11.91
C GLU A 505 11.94 -37.21 13.32
N ASN A 506 11.75 -36.27 14.23
CA ASN A 506 12.19 -36.40 15.63
C ASN A 506 11.46 -37.53 16.37
N GLN A 507 10.18 -37.76 16.09
CA GLN A 507 9.43 -38.90 16.65
C GLN A 507 9.98 -40.24 16.15
N ILE A 508 10.34 -40.34 14.86
CA ILE A 508 10.98 -41.54 14.28
C ILE A 508 12.35 -41.78 14.93
N LEU A 509 13.18 -40.74 15.04
CA LEU A 509 14.49 -40.85 15.68
C LEU A 509 14.39 -41.32 17.14
N THR A 510 13.43 -40.78 17.89
CA THR A 510 13.20 -41.18 19.28
C THR A 510 12.76 -42.64 19.38
N ARG A 511 11.85 -43.08 18.50
CA ARG A 511 11.41 -44.47 18.43
C ARG A 511 12.60 -45.41 18.19
N ASP A 512 13.41 -45.09 17.18
CA ASP A 512 14.52 -45.94 16.73
C ASP A 512 15.65 -45.97 17.76
N ALA A 513 15.99 -44.83 18.39
CA ALA A 513 17.01 -44.76 19.43
C ALA A 513 16.67 -45.57 20.68
N LYS A 514 15.37 -45.77 20.93
CA LYS A 514 14.85 -46.43 22.14
C LYS A 514 14.35 -47.85 21.89
N GLY A 515 14.47 -48.34 20.65
CA GLY A 515 14.01 -49.67 20.28
C GLY A 515 12.50 -49.90 20.46
N ILE A 516 11.69 -48.83 20.42
CA ILE A 516 10.24 -48.92 20.60
C ILE A 516 9.62 -49.57 19.36
N SER A 517 8.85 -50.65 19.53
CA SER A 517 8.19 -51.31 18.40
C SER A 517 7.13 -50.40 17.78
N GLN A 518 6.81 -50.61 16.49
CA GLN A 518 5.72 -49.87 15.83
C GLN A 518 4.38 -50.04 16.55
N GLU A 519 4.12 -51.21 17.14
CA GLU A 519 2.91 -51.51 17.90
C GLU A 519 2.89 -50.76 19.24
N GLN A 520 3.99 -50.73 19.98
CA GLN A 520 4.09 -49.94 21.23
C GLN A 520 3.96 -48.44 20.97
N MET A 521 4.56 -47.94 19.87
CA MET A 521 4.40 -46.54 19.49
C MET A 521 2.94 -46.22 19.12
N GLN A 522 2.25 -47.15 18.47
CA GLN A 522 0.81 -47.03 18.20
C GLN A 522 -0.02 -47.07 19.48
N GLU A 523 0.32 -47.89 20.47
CA GLU A 523 -0.34 -47.94 21.78
C GLU A 523 -0.13 -46.65 22.59
N PHE A 524 1.08 -46.10 22.60
CA PHE A 524 1.38 -44.82 23.24
C PHE A 524 0.64 -43.66 22.55
N ARG A 525 0.58 -43.66 21.20
CA ARG A 525 -0.22 -42.69 20.45
C ARG A 525 -1.72 -42.84 20.71
N ALA A 526 -2.23 -44.08 20.72
CA ALA A 526 -3.64 -44.36 20.95
C ALA A 526 -4.05 -43.93 22.36
N SER A 527 -3.23 -44.22 23.37
CA SER A 527 -3.46 -43.81 24.75
C SER A 527 -3.36 -42.29 24.90
N PHE A 528 -2.33 -41.65 24.36
CA PHE A 528 -2.20 -40.19 24.43
C PHE A 528 -3.39 -39.48 23.75
N ASN A 529 -3.78 -39.92 22.55
CA ASN A 529 -4.93 -39.35 21.82
C ASN A 529 -6.28 -39.63 22.50
N HIS A 530 -6.40 -40.71 23.27
CA HIS A 530 -7.62 -41.01 24.01
C HIS A 530 -7.88 -40.01 25.13
N PHE A 531 -6.81 -39.52 25.77
CA PHE A 531 -6.88 -38.57 26.88
C PHE A 531 -6.73 -37.11 26.45
N ASP A 532 -6.14 -36.84 25.28
CA ASP A 532 -6.06 -35.54 24.60
C ASP A 532 -7.41 -35.16 23.98
N LYS A 533 -8.39 -34.81 24.82
CA LYS A 533 -9.79 -34.58 24.42
C LYS A 533 -10.00 -33.29 23.64
N ASP A 534 -9.18 -32.29 23.90
CA ASP A 534 -9.16 -31.02 23.18
C ASP A 534 -8.30 -31.09 21.90
N HIS A 535 -7.59 -32.20 21.69
CA HIS A 535 -6.61 -32.37 20.62
C HIS A 535 -5.60 -31.23 20.60
N GLY A 536 -5.34 -30.64 21.77
CA GLY A 536 -4.33 -29.62 22.01
C GLY A 536 -2.95 -30.24 22.20
N GLY A 537 -2.94 -31.56 22.47
CA GLY A 537 -1.92 -32.59 22.68
C GLY A 537 -0.51 -32.20 23.07
N ALA A 538 -0.48 -31.19 23.89
CA ALA A 538 0.00 -31.51 25.20
C ALA A 538 -1.18 -31.97 26.06
N LEU A 539 -0.95 -32.96 26.93
CA LEU A 539 -1.92 -33.34 27.94
C LEU A 539 -1.81 -32.37 29.12
N GLY A 540 -2.95 -31.88 29.60
CA GLY A 540 -2.98 -31.17 30.88
C GLY A 540 -2.62 -32.10 32.05
N PRO A 541 -2.36 -31.59 33.26
CA PRO A 541 -1.90 -32.39 34.39
C PRO A 541 -2.88 -33.52 34.75
N GLU A 542 -4.18 -33.25 34.72
CA GLU A 542 -5.23 -34.23 35.03
C GLU A 542 -5.35 -35.31 33.93
N GLU A 543 -5.20 -34.93 32.66
CA GLU A 543 -5.28 -35.84 31.52
C GLU A 543 -4.03 -36.71 31.41
N PHE A 544 -2.86 -36.14 31.69
CA PHE A 544 -1.60 -36.85 31.78
C PHE A 544 -1.60 -37.86 32.93
N LYS A 545 -2.11 -37.47 34.12
CA LYS A 545 -2.28 -38.37 35.26
C LYS A 545 -3.20 -39.53 34.92
N ALA A 546 -4.33 -39.27 34.27
CA ALA A 546 -5.25 -40.32 33.81
C ALA A 546 -4.63 -41.24 32.74
N CYS A 547 -3.83 -40.68 31.82
CA CYS A 547 -3.12 -41.44 30.79
C CYS A 547 -2.10 -42.40 31.41
N LEU A 548 -1.30 -41.94 32.38
CA LEU A 548 -0.34 -42.79 33.10
C LEU A 548 -1.03 -43.93 33.85
N ILE A 549 -2.13 -43.64 34.56
CA ILE A 549 -2.91 -44.67 35.28
C ILE A 549 -3.48 -45.71 34.29
N SER A 550 -3.96 -45.28 33.13
CA SER A 550 -4.50 -46.18 32.09
C SER A 550 -3.45 -47.08 31.45
N LEU A 551 -2.19 -46.65 31.45
CA LEU A 551 -1.04 -47.42 30.97
C LEU A 551 -0.44 -48.33 32.06
N GLY A 552 -1.04 -48.34 33.26
CA GLY A 552 -0.64 -49.19 34.37
C GLY A 552 0.38 -48.56 35.32
N TYR A 553 0.63 -47.25 35.24
CA TYR A 553 1.48 -46.53 36.18
C TYR A 553 0.71 -46.25 37.48
N ASP A 554 1.16 -46.84 38.59
CA ASP A 554 0.49 -46.70 39.88
C ASP A 554 0.96 -45.41 40.60
N VAL A 555 0.18 -44.34 40.48
CA VAL A 555 0.47 -43.03 41.09
C VAL A 555 -0.11 -42.93 42.52
N GLU A 556 -0.75 -43.99 43.05
CA GLU A 556 -1.35 -44.00 44.39
C GLU A 556 -0.79 -45.12 45.29
N ASN A 557 0.24 -44.84 46.09
CA ASN A 557 0.55 -45.73 47.21
C ASN A 557 1.16 -45.04 48.44
N ASP A 558 0.33 -44.70 49.43
CA ASP A 558 0.56 -45.09 50.84
C ASP A 558 -0.66 -44.76 51.73
N ARG A 559 -1.62 -45.69 51.84
CA ARG A 559 -2.78 -45.55 52.75
C ARG A 559 -2.73 -46.46 53.98
N GLN A 560 -1.57 -47.03 54.34
CA GLN A 560 -1.48 -47.93 55.48
C GLN A 560 -0.21 -47.73 56.32
N ARG A 561 -0.33 -46.91 57.38
CA ARG A 561 0.02 -47.23 58.79
C ARG A 561 0.20 -45.93 59.61
N VAL A 562 -0.79 -45.59 60.45
CA VAL A 562 -0.53 -44.85 61.69
C VAL A 562 -1.38 -45.46 62.83
N PRO A 563 -0.80 -45.75 64.02
CA PRO A 563 -1.49 -46.40 65.13
C PRO A 563 -2.34 -45.41 65.95
N ARG A 564 -3.43 -45.91 66.56
CA ARG A 564 -4.27 -45.15 67.51
C ARG A 564 -3.53 -44.83 68.82
N PRO A 565 -3.67 -43.62 69.41
CA PRO A 565 -3.33 -43.38 70.81
C PRO A 565 -4.55 -43.57 71.74
N PRO A 566 -4.32 -43.85 73.04
CA PRO A 566 -5.32 -44.35 73.99
C PRO A 566 -6.10 -43.22 74.67
N GLY A 567 -7.34 -43.52 75.09
CA GLY A 567 -8.22 -42.56 75.78
C GLY A 567 -8.14 -42.59 77.30
N ARG A 568 -8.75 -41.58 77.94
CA ARG A 568 -9.65 -41.62 79.12
C ARG A 568 -10.14 -40.18 79.41
N LYS A 569 -11.47 -39.92 79.32
CA LYS A 569 -12.52 -39.91 80.38
C LYS A 569 -12.48 -38.59 81.18
N GLU A 570 -13.55 -37.85 81.44
CA GLU A 570 -14.98 -38.06 81.78
C GLU A 570 -15.64 -36.63 81.65
N ASP A 571 -16.91 -36.34 81.37
CA ASP A 571 -18.18 -36.80 81.94
C ASP A 571 -19.40 -36.38 81.05
N LEU A 572 -20.46 -37.18 81.17
CA LEU A 572 -21.82 -37.12 80.59
C LEU A 572 -22.71 -35.97 81.16
N PRO A 573 -24.04 -35.82 80.85
CA PRO A 573 -24.92 -36.54 79.90
C PRO A 573 -25.85 -35.64 79.02
N ALA A 574 -26.47 -36.28 78.01
CA ALA A 574 -27.69 -35.86 77.29
C ALA A 574 -28.96 -36.25 78.11
N PRO A 575 -30.25 -35.90 77.80
CA PRO A 575 -30.87 -36.28 76.51
C PRO A 575 -32.11 -35.48 75.99
N SER A 576 -32.36 -35.62 74.68
CA SER A 576 -33.66 -35.82 73.97
C SER A 576 -34.80 -34.76 73.91
N ARG A 577 -35.24 -34.56 72.64
CA ARG A 577 -36.61 -34.38 72.07
C ARG A 577 -37.32 -33.00 72.13
N LEU A 578 -37.48 -32.39 70.92
CA LEU A 578 -38.70 -31.91 70.18
C LEU A 578 -39.89 -31.25 70.94
N PRO A 579 -40.84 -30.50 70.29
CA PRO A 579 -40.93 -29.86 68.95
C PRO A 579 -41.65 -28.46 68.92
N SER A 580 -41.92 -27.95 67.70
CA SER A 580 -43.08 -27.11 67.27
C SER A 580 -43.19 -25.62 67.65
N ASN A 581 -43.26 -24.73 66.65
CA ASN A 581 -44.50 -23.97 66.37
C ASN A 581 -44.49 -23.18 65.04
N LEU A 582 -45.65 -23.23 64.38
CA LEU A 582 -46.10 -22.45 63.24
C LEU A 582 -46.51 -21.03 63.65
N ALA A 583 -46.41 -20.07 62.72
CA ALA A 583 -47.49 -19.12 62.37
C ALA A 583 -47.05 -18.15 61.24
N SER A 584 -47.81 -18.12 60.14
CA SER A 584 -47.87 -17.00 59.18
C SER A 584 -48.69 -15.83 59.77
N PRO A 585 -48.74 -14.63 59.14
CA PRO A 585 -49.75 -14.38 58.09
C PRO A 585 -49.24 -13.46 56.93
N GLU A 586 -49.75 -13.66 55.70
CA GLU A 586 -50.72 -12.83 54.94
C GLU A 586 -50.17 -11.46 54.48
N HIS A 587 -49.97 -11.19 53.18
CA HIS A 587 -50.95 -10.89 52.10
C HIS A 587 -51.77 -9.61 52.34
N GLU A 588 -51.51 -8.56 51.54
CA GLU A 588 -52.42 -7.61 50.88
C GLU A 588 -51.50 -6.63 50.11
N GLY A 589 -51.73 -6.16 48.90
CA GLY A 589 -52.76 -6.25 47.87
C GLY A 589 -52.27 -5.32 46.74
N LEU A 590 -52.25 -5.76 45.47
CA LEU A 590 -53.21 -5.34 44.41
C LEU A 590 -53.17 -3.82 44.14
N GLN A 591 -53.16 -3.28 42.92
CA GLN A 591 -53.35 -3.75 41.55
C GLN A 591 -53.11 -2.49 40.66
N SER A 592 -52.33 -2.57 39.58
CA SER A 592 -52.81 -2.51 38.18
C SER A 592 -53.14 -1.08 37.65
N PRO A 593 -53.49 -0.92 36.37
CA PRO A 593 -52.74 -1.26 35.15
C PRO A 593 -52.79 -0.08 34.14
N SER A 594 -52.23 -0.25 32.93
CA SER A 594 -52.98 -0.07 31.67
C SER A 594 -52.10 -0.30 30.45
N LEU A 595 -52.44 -1.37 29.72
CA LEU A 595 -52.18 -1.59 28.31
C LEU A 595 -52.96 -0.60 27.45
N LEU A 596 -52.45 -0.32 26.25
CA LEU A 596 -53.14 -0.04 24.97
C LEU A 596 -52.05 0.50 24.02
N ARG A 597 -51.89 0.10 22.77
CA ARG A 597 -52.60 -0.81 21.87
C ARG A 597 -51.65 -1.04 20.68
#